data_AF-A0A382DJ77-F1
#
_entry.id   AF-A0A382DJ77-F1
#
_cell.length_a   1.000
_cell.length_b   1.000
_cell.length_c   1.000
_cell.angle_alpha   90.00
_cell.angle_beta   90.00
_cell.angle_gamma   90.00
#
_symmetry.space_group_name_H-M   'P 1'
#
loop_
_entity.id
_entity.type
_entity.pdbx_description
1 polymer ?
#
loop_
_entity_poly.entity_id
_entity_poly.type
_entity_poly.pdbx_seq_one_letter_code
_entity_poly.pdbx_strand_id
1 'polypeptide(L)'
;MPDLFSFGILMVVRLVSGDYSNMIGGGPPPLDSIPWWVYINYDISHSFVSAFLCITIVQRYNKDIAFAMWAWPFHILLDFPFHSKAYFPTKLLWPITDFSFDGIPWSRPEIWFPNLAGIIILFIYRKYNKQKKG
;
A
#
# COMPACT_ATOMS: atom_id res chain seq x y z
N MET A 1 -6.01 -0.16 -4.47
CA MET A 1 -4.72 -0.04 -3.75
C MET A 1 -5.04 0.20 -2.28
N PRO A 2 -4.53 -0.60 -1.34
CA PRO A 2 -4.88 -0.55 0.08
C PRO A 2 -4.69 0.81 0.76
N ASP A 3 -3.66 1.57 0.38
CA ASP A 3 -3.43 2.94 0.87
C ASP A 3 -4.55 3.92 0.53
N LEU A 4 -5.23 3.74 -0.60
CA LEU A 4 -6.31 4.65 -1.00
C LEU A 4 -7.52 4.55 -0.05
N PHE A 5 -7.69 3.41 0.62
CA PHE A 5 -8.76 3.21 1.59
C PHE A 5 -8.55 4.00 2.90
N SER A 6 -7.29 4.33 3.23
CA SER A 6 -6.96 5.18 4.37
C SER A 6 -6.61 6.61 3.91
N PHE A 7 -5.47 6.77 3.25
CA PHE A 7 -4.92 8.06 2.86
C PHE A 7 -5.65 8.69 1.67
N GLY A 8 -6.20 7.89 0.75
CA GLY A 8 -7.04 8.41 -0.34
C GLY A 8 -8.34 9.04 0.19
N ILE A 9 -8.99 8.39 1.17
CA ILE A 9 -10.14 8.96 1.87
C ILE A 9 -9.73 10.23 2.63
N LEU A 10 -8.59 10.20 3.33
CA LEU A 10 -8.08 11.38 4.06
C LEU A 10 -7.83 12.56 3.12
N MET A 11 -7.26 12.30 1.93
CA MET A 11 -7.06 13.31 0.90
C MET A 11 -8.38 13.94 0.48
N VAL A 12 -9.42 13.14 0.20
CA VAL A 12 -10.75 13.66 -0.16
C VAL A 12 -11.34 14.49 0.98
N VAL A 13 -11.27 14.01 2.22
CA VAL A 13 -11.78 14.73 3.40
C VAL A 13 -11.10 16.09 3.53
N ARG A 14 -9.76 16.14 3.46
CA ARG A 14 -8.98 17.39 3.56
C ARG A 14 -9.29 18.37 2.43
N LEU A 15 -9.45 17.89 1.20
CA LEU A 15 -9.86 18.72 0.06
C LEU A 15 -11.24 19.34 0.27
N VAL A 16 -12.22 18.56 0.72
CA VAL A 16 -13.60 19.02 0.95
C VAL A 16 -13.70 19.96 2.14
N SER A 17 -12.93 19.71 3.21
CA SER A 17 -12.91 20.59 4.39
C SER A 17 -12.07 21.86 4.20
N GLY A 18 -11.35 21.99 3.09
CA GLY A 18 -10.42 23.10 2.85
C GLY A 18 -9.18 23.07 3.76
N ASP A 19 -8.85 21.92 4.35
CA ASP A 19 -7.68 21.77 5.20
C ASP A 19 -6.47 21.34 4.36
N TYR A 20 -5.72 22.35 3.90
CA TYR A 20 -4.48 22.14 3.16
C TYR A 20 -3.24 22.03 4.04
N SER A 21 -3.42 22.05 5.38
CA SER A 21 -2.31 21.89 6.30
C SER A 21 -1.66 20.51 6.10
N ASN A 22 -0.32 20.48 6.07
CA ASN A 22 0.44 19.26 5.89
C ASN A 22 0.13 18.47 4.58
N MET A 23 -0.53 19.10 3.59
CA MET A 23 -0.69 18.53 2.24
C MET A 23 0.49 18.89 1.32
N ILE A 24 1.18 20.00 1.61
CA ILE A 24 2.31 20.50 0.83
C ILE A 24 3.57 20.42 1.69
N GLY A 25 4.47 19.51 1.35
CA GLY A 25 5.74 19.28 2.04
C GLY A 25 6.47 18.02 1.55
N GLY A 26 7.79 17.99 1.63
CA GLY A 26 8.63 16.89 1.12
C GLY A 26 8.69 15.64 2.02
N GLY A 27 7.78 15.51 3.00
CA GLY A 27 7.81 14.44 4.00
C GLY A 27 6.42 14.06 4.52
N PRO A 28 6.31 12.94 5.26
CA PRO A 28 5.05 12.48 5.82
C PRO A 28 4.46 13.51 6.80
N PRO A 29 3.11 13.71 6.82
CA PRO A 29 2.48 14.61 7.77
C PRO A 29 2.71 14.16 9.23
N PRO A 30 2.79 15.08 10.21
CA PRO A 30 2.89 14.73 11.63
C PRO A 30 1.78 13.78 12.08
N LEU A 31 2.09 12.79 12.94
CA LEU A 31 1.13 11.76 13.36
C LEU A 31 -0.09 12.33 14.10
N ASP A 32 0.10 13.38 14.88
CA ASP A 32 -0.94 14.11 15.59
C ASP A 32 -1.92 14.83 14.64
N SER A 33 -1.51 15.10 13.40
CA SER A 33 -2.40 15.64 12.35
C SER A 33 -3.28 14.59 11.66
N ILE A 34 -3.10 13.30 12.00
CA ILE A 34 -3.79 12.20 11.33
C ILE A 34 -4.95 11.71 12.21
N PRO A 35 -6.20 11.71 11.70
CA PRO A 35 -7.34 11.20 12.45
C PRO A 35 -7.22 9.71 12.80
N TRP A 36 -7.73 9.33 13.97
CA TRP A 36 -7.69 7.93 14.46
C TRP A 36 -8.28 6.91 13.47
N TRP A 37 -9.32 7.29 12.71
CA TRP A 37 -9.99 6.40 11.77
C TRP A 37 -9.08 6.00 10.61
N VAL A 38 -8.06 6.80 10.28
CA VAL A 38 -7.09 6.48 9.23
C VAL A 38 -6.25 5.27 9.64
N TYR A 39 -5.88 5.17 10.92
CA TYR A 39 -5.14 4.04 11.47
C TYR A 39 -5.97 2.75 11.43
N ILE A 40 -7.25 2.83 11.79
CA ILE A 40 -8.16 1.68 11.69
C ILE A 40 -8.36 1.26 10.23
N ASN A 41 -8.58 2.21 9.32
CA ASN A 41 -8.70 1.91 7.90
C ASN A 41 -7.41 1.30 7.34
N TYR A 42 -6.25 1.78 7.78
CA TYR A 42 -4.95 1.23 7.40
C TYR A 42 -4.80 -0.21 7.90
N ASP A 43 -5.08 -0.49 9.18
CA ASP A 43 -5.01 -1.85 9.74
C ASP A 43 -6.00 -2.81 9.05
N ILE A 44 -7.20 -2.34 8.71
CA ILE A 44 -8.18 -3.10 7.92
C ILE A 44 -7.67 -3.34 6.50
N SER A 45 -7.09 -2.34 5.83
CA SER A 45 -6.66 -2.51 4.44
C SER A 45 -5.32 -3.25 4.32
N HIS A 46 -4.51 -3.31 5.37
CA HIS A 46 -3.18 -3.94 5.40
C HIS A 46 -3.12 -5.21 6.25
N SER A 47 -4.21 -5.97 6.27
CA SER A 47 -4.28 -7.29 6.92
C SER A 47 -4.60 -8.40 5.92
N PHE A 48 -3.92 -9.52 6.05
CA PHE A 48 -4.27 -10.76 5.35
C PHE A 48 -5.64 -11.30 5.76
N VAL A 49 -6.07 -11.06 7.01
CA VAL A 49 -7.36 -11.54 7.50
C VAL A 49 -8.49 -10.88 6.69
N SER A 50 -8.47 -9.56 6.57
CA SER A 50 -9.45 -8.80 5.78
C SER A 50 -9.30 -9.05 4.28
N ALA A 51 -8.07 -9.07 3.76
CA ALA A 51 -7.81 -9.30 2.35
C ALA A 51 -8.32 -10.68 1.89
N PHE A 52 -7.98 -11.75 2.61
CA PHE A 52 -8.44 -13.10 2.27
C PHE A 52 -9.93 -13.29 2.49
N LEU A 53 -10.52 -12.64 3.51
CA LEU A 53 -11.98 -12.65 3.69
C LEU A 53 -12.68 -12.05 2.46
N CYS A 54 -12.26 -10.87 2.01
CA CYS A 54 -12.81 -10.20 0.83
C CYS A 54 -12.60 -11.01 -0.44
N ILE A 55 -11.39 -11.55 -0.67
CA ILE A 55 -11.09 -12.40 -1.84
C ILE A 55 -12.01 -13.63 -1.83
N THR A 56 -12.16 -14.30 -0.69
CA THR A 56 -13.01 -15.50 -0.56
C THR A 56 -14.48 -15.17 -0.84
N ILE A 57 -14.97 -14.00 -0.42
CA ILE A 57 -16.32 -13.53 -0.75
C ILE A 57 -16.44 -13.31 -2.26
N VAL A 58 -15.54 -12.52 -2.86
CA VAL A 58 -15.59 -12.17 -4.29
C VAL A 58 -15.44 -13.41 -5.18
N GLN A 59 -14.61 -14.37 -4.77
CA GLN A 59 -14.39 -15.62 -5.51
C GLN A 59 -15.68 -16.43 -5.72
N ARG A 60 -16.68 -16.29 -4.83
CA ARG A 60 -17.99 -16.93 -5.01
C ARG A 60 -18.83 -16.33 -6.14
N TYR A 61 -18.55 -15.08 -6.52
CA TYR A 61 -19.31 -14.35 -7.53
C TYR A 61 -18.54 -14.16 -8.84
N ASN A 62 -17.24 -13.90 -8.77
CA ASN A 62 -16.40 -13.67 -9.94
C ASN A 62 -14.94 -14.10 -9.68
N LYS A 63 -14.53 -15.18 -10.34
CA LYS A 63 -13.19 -15.76 -10.18
C LYS A 63 -12.10 -14.91 -10.83
N ASP A 64 -12.40 -14.18 -11.90
CA ASP A 64 -11.42 -13.33 -12.58
C ASP A 64 -11.08 -12.10 -11.73
N ILE A 65 -12.11 -11.49 -11.12
CA ILE A 65 -11.90 -10.39 -10.16
C ILE A 65 -11.16 -10.91 -8.93
N ALA A 66 -11.55 -12.06 -8.38
CA ALA A 66 -10.85 -12.65 -7.24
C ALA A 66 -9.38 -12.96 -7.55
N PHE A 67 -9.08 -13.42 -8.78
CA PHE A 67 -7.71 -13.60 -9.24
C PHE A 67 -6.95 -12.27 -9.28
N ALA A 68 -7.53 -11.23 -9.86
CA ALA A 68 -6.91 -9.89 -9.88
C ALA A 68 -6.67 -9.33 -8.46
N MET A 69 -7.55 -9.64 -7.50
CA MET A 69 -7.42 -9.21 -6.11
C MET A 69 -6.21 -9.81 -5.39
N TRP A 70 -5.53 -10.84 -5.91
CA TRP A 70 -4.28 -11.34 -5.32
C TRP A 70 -3.15 -10.30 -5.32
N ALA A 71 -3.25 -9.24 -6.12
CA ALA A 71 -2.38 -8.07 -6.00
C ALA A 71 -2.47 -7.41 -4.61
N TRP A 72 -3.60 -7.56 -3.91
CA TRP A 72 -3.81 -7.01 -2.57
C TRP A 72 -2.94 -7.68 -1.50
N PRO A 73 -3.03 -8.99 -1.21
CA PRO A 73 -2.13 -9.64 -0.25
C PRO A 73 -0.66 -9.56 -0.68
N PHE A 74 -0.37 -9.54 -1.99
CA PHE A 74 1.00 -9.29 -2.45
C PHE A 74 1.53 -7.92 -2.00
N HIS A 75 0.74 -6.86 -2.16
CA HIS A 75 1.10 -5.53 -1.68
C HIS A 75 1.29 -5.48 -0.16
N ILE A 76 0.39 -6.08 0.62
CA ILE A 76 0.52 -6.17 2.10
C ILE A 76 1.84 -6.84 2.48
N LEU A 77 2.19 -7.94 1.80
CA LEU A 77 3.43 -8.66 2.06
C LEU A 77 4.67 -7.81 1.74
N LEU A 78 4.63 -7.05 0.64
CA LEU A 78 5.70 -6.15 0.27
C LEU A 78 5.87 -5.03 1.30
N ASP A 79 4.78 -4.47 1.81
CA ASP A 79 4.86 -3.34 2.76
C ASP A 79 5.40 -3.75 4.13
N PHE A 80 5.19 -5.00 4.54
CA PHE A 80 5.59 -5.50 5.85
C PHE A 80 7.07 -5.22 6.23
N PRO A 81 8.07 -5.50 5.37
CA PRO A 81 9.47 -5.13 5.63
C PRO A 81 9.82 -3.66 5.31
N PHE A 82 8.94 -2.91 4.65
CA PHE A 82 9.23 -1.56 4.13
C PHE A 82 8.43 -0.44 4.81
N HIS A 83 7.78 -0.75 5.93
CA HIS A 83 7.19 0.22 6.85
C HIS A 83 7.92 0.22 8.19
N SER A 84 8.20 1.41 8.73
CA SER A 84 8.77 1.54 10.07
C SER A 84 7.67 1.62 11.14
N LYS A 85 8.03 1.25 12.37
CA LYS A 85 7.15 1.41 13.54
C LYS A 85 6.85 2.86 13.89
N ALA A 86 7.66 3.80 13.38
CA ALA A 86 7.53 5.21 13.68
C ALA A 86 6.39 5.93 12.93
N TYR A 87 5.74 5.30 11.94
CA TYR A 87 4.71 5.98 11.14
C TYR A 87 3.43 5.15 10.97
N PHE A 88 3.48 4.07 10.18
CA PHE A 88 2.37 3.14 9.95
C PHE A 88 2.92 1.73 9.79
N PRO A 89 3.20 1.00 10.88
CA PRO A 89 3.69 -0.37 10.78
C PRO A 89 2.59 -1.31 10.27
N THR A 90 2.90 -2.09 9.24
CA THR A 90 1.99 -3.11 8.71
C THR A 90 1.83 -4.29 9.68
N LYS A 91 0.58 -4.64 10.00
CA LYS A 91 0.22 -5.75 10.88
C LYS A 91 -0.46 -6.87 10.08
N LEU A 92 0.34 -7.82 9.59
CA LEU A 92 -0.12 -8.85 8.64
C LEU A 92 -1.40 -9.57 9.05
N LEU A 93 -1.58 -9.82 10.35
CA LEU A 93 -2.66 -10.65 10.87
C LEU A 93 -3.64 -9.87 11.76
N TRP A 94 -3.69 -8.54 11.68
CA TRP A 94 -4.68 -7.76 12.42
C TRP A 94 -6.12 -8.19 12.05
N PRO A 95 -7.09 -8.29 12.97
CA PRO A 95 -7.05 -7.93 14.38
C PRO A 95 -6.60 -9.06 15.32
N ILE A 96 -6.10 -10.18 14.78
CA ILE A 96 -5.68 -11.34 15.59
C ILE A 96 -4.43 -10.99 16.40
N THR A 97 -3.53 -10.20 15.82
CA THR A 97 -2.31 -9.72 16.50
C THR A 97 -1.91 -8.33 16.00
N ASP A 98 -1.33 -7.53 16.90
CA ASP A 98 -0.69 -6.24 16.58
C ASP A 98 0.79 -6.39 16.25
N PHE A 99 1.29 -7.62 16.06
CA PHE A 99 2.68 -7.85 15.68
C PHE A 99 3.00 -7.12 14.37
N SER A 100 4.06 -6.32 14.45
CA SER A 100 4.62 -5.62 13.32
C SER A 100 6.15 -5.64 13.39
N PHE A 101 6.75 -5.59 12.21
CA PHE A 101 8.19 -5.50 12.03
C PHE A 101 8.62 -4.04 11.89
N ASP A 102 9.80 -3.69 12.40
CA ASP A 102 10.38 -2.36 12.19
C ASP A 102 11.23 -2.38 10.92
N GLY A 103 10.57 -2.04 9.81
CA GLY A 103 11.13 -2.11 8.47
C GLY A 103 11.90 -0.88 8.04
N ILE A 104 12.45 -0.96 6.82
CA ILE A 104 13.17 0.13 6.18
C ILE A 104 12.19 0.91 5.28
N PRO A 105 11.85 2.17 5.57
CA PRO A 105 10.82 2.88 4.82
C PRO A 105 11.04 2.90 3.31
N TRP A 106 9.98 2.74 2.52
CA TRP A 106 9.98 2.89 1.06
C TRP A 106 10.62 4.20 0.56
N SER A 107 10.59 5.26 1.38
CA SER A 107 11.19 6.57 1.08
C SER A 107 12.71 6.58 1.11
N ARG A 108 13.36 5.52 1.63
CA ARG A 108 14.81 5.39 1.63
C ARG A 108 15.33 5.30 0.19
N PRO A 109 16.27 6.15 -0.21
CA PRO A 109 16.87 6.12 -1.56
C PRO A 109 17.35 4.73 -1.99
N GLU A 110 17.90 3.96 -1.05
CA GLU A 110 18.45 2.63 -1.28
C GLU A 110 17.37 1.58 -1.60
N ILE A 111 16.11 1.84 -1.24
CA ILE A 111 14.97 1.02 -1.62
C ILE A 111 14.29 1.60 -2.86
N TRP A 112 14.11 2.91 -2.89
CA TRP A 112 13.36 3.59 -3.95
C TRP A 112 14.05 3.50 -5.33
N PHE A 113 15.34 3.84 -5.42
CA PHE A 113 16.04 3.89 -6.70
C PHE A 113 16.20 2.51 -7.36
N PRO A 114 16.57 1.43 -6.65
CA PRO A 114 16.62 0.10 -7.26
C PRO A 114 15.26 -0.39 -7.77
N ASN A 115 14.17 -0.12 -7.06
CA ASN A 115 12.81 -0.46 -7.52
C ASN A 115 12.47 0.28 -8.82
N LEU A 116 12.72 1.59 -8.87
CA LEU A 116 12.52 2.39 -10.09
C LEU A 116 13.39 1.87 -11.25
N ALA A 117 14.67 1.60 -11.00
CA ALA A 117 15.58 1.06 -12.00
C ALA A 117 15.10 -0.30 -12.53
N GLY A 118 14.65 -1.20 -11.65
CA GLY A 118 14.09 -2.50 -12.03
C GLY A 118 12.87 -2.36 -12.94
N ILE A 119 11.95 -1.44 -12.64
CA ILE A 119 10.79 -1.15 -13.49
C ILE A 119 11.23 -0.62 -14.86
N ILE A 120 12.17 0.34 -14.91
CA ILE A 120 12.69 0.89 -16.16
C ILE A 120 13.34 -0.20 -17.01
N ILE A 121 14.20 -1.04 -16.41
CA ILE A 121 14.87 -2.16 -17.08
C ILE A 121 13.83 -3.15 -17.63
N LEU A 122 12.80 -3.48 -16.87
CA LEU A 122 11.72 -4.36 -17.31
C LEU A 122 11.01 -3.80 -18.56
N PHE A 123 10.69 -2.51 -18.57
CA PHE A 123 10.05 -1.87 -19.73
C PHE A 123 10.98 -1.85 -20.96
N ILE A 124 12.26 -1.56 -20.77
CA ILE A 124 13.28 -1.62 -21.82
C ILE A 124 13.36 -3.04 -22.40
N TYR A 125 13.50 -4.05 -21.54
CA TYR A 125 13.57 -5.47 -21.92
C TYR A 125 12.34 -5.91 -22.71
N ARG A 126 11.13 -5.55 -22.24
CA ARG A 126 9.87 -5.86 -22.93
C ARG A 126 9.82 -5.22 -24.32
N LYS A 127 10.27 -3.98 -24.47
CA LYS A 127 10.30 -3.27 -25.76
C LYS A 127 11.24 -3.97 -26.75
N TYR A 128 12.46 -4.29 -26.32
CA TYR A 128 13.43 -5.02 -27.16
C TYR A 128 12.94 -6.41 -27.60
N ASN A 129 12.30 -7.15 -26.69
CA ASN A 129 11.77 -8.49 -27.03
C ASN A 129 10.55 -8.45 -27.94
N LYS A 130 9.73 -7.40 -27.88
CA LYS A 130 8.61 -7.21 -28.82
C LYS A 130 9.12 -6.92 -30.23
N GLN A 131 10.21 -6.16 -30.35
CA GLN A 131 10.86 -5.88 -31.64
C GLN A 131 11.51 -7.12 -32.28
N LYS A 132 12.03 -8.06 -31.49
CA LYS A 132 12.58 -9.33 -32.00
C LYS A 132 11.54 -10.34 -32.49
N LYS A 133 10.26 -10.15 -32.13
CA LYS A 133 9.15 -11.05 -32.48
C LYS A 133 8.26 -10.51 -33.60
N GLY A 134 8.54 -9.31 -34.11
CA GLY A 134 7.79 -8.64 -35.18
C GLY A 134 8.61 -8.49 -36.45
#